data_AF-A0A1V9EFT5-F1
#
_entry.id   AF-A0A1V9EFT5-F1
#
_cell.length_a   1.000
_cell.length_b   1.000
_cell.length_c   1.000
_cell.angle_alpha   90.00
_cell.angle_beta   90.00
_cell.angle_gamma   90.00
#
_symmetry.space_group_name_H-M   'P 1'
#
loop_
_entity.id
_entity.type
_entity.pdbx_description
1 polymer ?
#
loop_
_entity_poly.entity_id
_entity_poly.type
_entity_poly.pdbx_seq_one_letter_code
_entity_poly.pdbx_strand_id
1 'polypeptide(L)'
;MSANLSILVNSPTAPACEKIEFFHADSWNTDAEKQLIARMQEMLYIFKTIAAANISIEVNIEVTDADNARLQIAKKINKQQFALQENLSLREIEVLGLIMQGYTNQEIADKLFVSYETVKSHRKNILQKTGTNNTAALINHYHQTFFDKP
;
A
#
# COMPACT_ATOMS: atom_id res chain seq x y z
N MET A 1 -19.94 -2.38 -0.96
CA MET A 1 -18.94 -1.69 -1.80
C MET A 1 -18.71 -2.59 -3.01
N SER A 2 -19.19 -2.13 -4.16
CA SER A 2 -18.90 -2.70 -5.48
C SER A 2 -17.74 -1.91 -6.07
N ALA A 3 -16.94 -2.53 -6.94
CA ALA A 3 -15.87 -1.83 -7.63
C ALA A 3 -15.83 -2.26 -9.10
N ASN A 4 -15.80 -1.27 -9.99
CA ASN A 4 -15.56 -1.48 -11.40
C ASN A 4 -14.31 -0.70 -11.81
N LEU A 5 -13.33 -1.38 -12.37
CA LEU A 5 -12.18 -0.75 -12.98
C LEU A 5 -12.29 -0.96 -14.49
N SER A 6 -12.44 0.15 -15.20
CA SER A 6 -12.44 0.19 -16.66
C SER A 6 -11.25 1.05 -17.12
N ILE A 7 -10.61 0.68 -18.22
CA ILE A 7 -9.54 1.48 -18.83
C ILE A 7 -10.07 2.04 -20.13
N LEU A 8 -9.86 3.34 -20.34
CA LEU A 8 -10.10 4.00 -21.62
C LEU A 8 -8.76 4.19 -22.32
N VAL A 9 -8.54 3.47 -23.42
CA VAL A 9 -7.30 3.60 -24.18
C VAL A 9 -7.51 4.58 -25.34
N ASN A 10 -6.92 5.76 -25.24
CA ASN A 10 -6.90 6.75 -26.31
C ASN A 10 -5.57 6.67 -27.06
N SER A 11 -5.59 6.17 -28.30
CA SER A 11 -4.41 6.17 -29.18
C SER A 11 -4.62 7.14 -30.34
N PRO A 12 -3.67 8.04 -30.63
CA PRO A 12 -3.75 8.91 -31.80
C PRO A 12 -3.59 8.17 -33.13
N THR A 13 -3.17 6.89 -33.10
CA THR A 13 -2.91 6.07 -34.29
C THR A 13 -3.76 4.79 -34.37
N ALA A 14 -4.58 4.48 -33.36
CA ALA A 14 -5.51 3.35 -33.38
C ALA A 14 -6.96 3.85 -33.56
N PRO A 15 -7.89 3.02 -34.07
CA PRO A 15 -9.28 3.41 -34.22
C PRO A 15 -9.94 3.64 -32.85
N ALA A 16 -11.05 4.40 -32.85
CA ALA A 16 -11.82 4.93 -31.73
C ALA A 16 -11.66 4.23 -30.36
N CYS A 17 -11.48 5.07 -29.32
CA CYS A 17 -11.39 4.72 -27.89
C CYS A 17 -12.12 3.43 -27.52
N GLU A 18 -11.35 2.39 -27.21
CA GLU A 18 -11.88 1.11 -26.75
C GLU A 18 -11.95 1.13 -25.22
N LYS A 19 -13.15 0.97 -24.66
CA LYS A 19 -13.35 0.78 -23.23
C LYS A 19 -13.07 -0.69 -22.90
N ILE A 20 -12.01 -0.93 -22.15
CA ILE A 20 -11.64 -2.28 -21.70
C ILE A 20 -12.12 -2.43 -20.26
N GLU A 21 -13.07 -3.32 -20.02
CA GLU A 21 -13.43 -3.74 -18.66
C GLU A 21 -12.30 -4.58 -18.10
N PHE A 22 -11.69 -4.09 -17.03
CA PHE A 22 -10.44 -4.63 -16.51
C PHE A 22 -10.63 -5.43 -15.23
N PHE A 23 -11.59 -5.02 -14.39
CA PHE A 23 -11.97 -5.73 -13.18
C PHE A 23 -13.39 -5.35 -12.76
N HIS A 24 -14.14 -6.35 -12.29
CA HIS A 24 -15.47 -6.18 -11.70
C HIS A 24 -15.59 -7.03 -10.44
N ALA A 25 -16.12 -6.43 -9.37
CA ALA A 25 -16.50 -7.17 -8.17
C ALA A 25 -17.81 -6.62 -7.58
N ASP A 26 -18.79 -7.52 -7.42
CA ASP A 26 -20.08 -7.23 -6.78
C ASP A 26 -19.92 -6.93 -5.27
N SER A 27 -18.87 -7.48 -4.65
CA SER A 27 -18.54 -7.23 -3.24
C SER A 27 -17.03 -7.14 -3.01
N TRP A 28 -16.59 -6.10 -2.33
CA TRP A 28 -15.19 -5.91 -1.96
C TRP A 28 -14.75 -6.82 -0.81
N ASN A 29 -13.91 -7.81 -1.08
CA ASN A 29 -13.35 -8.75 -0.11
C ASN A 29 -11.84 -9.02 -0.39
N THR A 30 -11.16 -9.80 0.45
CA THR A 30 -9.72 -10.07 0.29
C THR A 30 -9.37 -10.77 -1.03
N ASP A 31 -10.28 -11.56 -1.59
CA ASP A 31 -10.06 -12.22 -2.88
C ASP A 31 -10.17 -11.22 -4.04
N ALA A 32 -11.20 -10.37 -4.02
CA ALA A 32 -11.36 -9.23 -4.92
C ALA A 32 -10.12 -8.30 -4.89
N GLU A 33 -9.57 -8.02 -3.68
CA GLU A 33 -8.33 -7.26 -3.53
C GLU A 33 -7.14 -7.94 -4.23
N LYS A 34 -6.96 -9.25 -4.05
CA LYS A 34 -5.87 -10.01 -4.69
C LYS A 34 -6.02 -10.04 -6.21
N GLN A 35 -7.23 -10.26 -6.70
CA GLN A 35 -7.52 -10.29 -8.13
C GLN A 35 -7.23 -8.93 -8.78
N LEU A 36 -7.64 -7.82 -8.15
CA LEU A 36 -7.32 -6.49 -8.62
C LEU A 36 -5.81 -6.25 -8.66
N ILE A 37 -5.06 -6.64 -7.63
CA ILE A 37 -3.59 -6.49 -7.59
C ILE A 37 -2.93 -7.27 -8.74
N ALA A 38 -3.33 -8.52 -8.95
CA ALA A 38 -2.78 -9.36 -10.02
C ALA A 38 -3.03 -8.73 -11.39
N ARG A 39 -4.26 -8.25 -11.63
CA ARG A 39 -4.61 -7.51 -12.83
C ARG A 39 -3.73 -6.25 -12.96
N MET A 40 -3.64 -5.40 -11.93
CA MET A 40 -2.79 -4.20 -11.96
C MET A 40 -1.32 -4.49 -12.32
N GLN A 41 -0.76 -5.62 -11.91
CA GLN A 41 0.60 -6.02 -12.29
C GLN A 41 0.72 -6.32 -13.79
N GLU A 42 -0.27 -6.99 -14.39
CA GLU A 42 -0.33 -7.22 -15.84
C GLU A 42 -0.46 -5.89 -16.60
N MET A 43 -1.24 -4.96 -16.07
CA MET A 43 -1.37 -3.62 -16.64
C MET A 43 -0.04 -2.87 -16.64
N LEU A 44 0.67 -2.87 -15.51
CA LEU A 44 2.00 -2.26 -15.40
C LEU A 44 3.00 -2.86 -16.40
N TYR A 45 2.91 -4.16 -16.66
CA TYR A 45 3.72 -4.82 -17.67
C TYR A 45 3.42 -4.29 -19.08
N ILE A 46 2.13 -4.19 -19.43
CA ILE A 46 1.71 -3.61 -20.71
C ILE A 46 2.20 -2.17 -20.85
N PHE A 47 2.06 -1.33 -19.83
CA PHE A 47 2.52 0.07 -19.88
C PHE A 47 4.03 0.21 -20.11
N LYS A 48 4.85 -0.69 -19.55
CA LYS A 48 6.29 -0.71 -19.82
C LYS A 48 6.61 -0.95 -21.30
N THR A 49 5.75 -1.68 -22.02
CA THR A 49 5.95 -1.99 -23.45
C THR A 49 5.48 -0.87 -24.38
N ILE A 50 4.67 0.08 -23.90
CA ILE A 50 4.12 1.16 -24.71
C ILE A 50 4.87 2.46 -24.39
N ALA A 51 6.15 2.52 -24.77
CA ALA A 51 7.04 3.65 -24.45
C ALA A 51 6.70 4.98 -25.16
N ALA A 52 5.68 5.01 -26.02
CA ALA A 52 5.34 6.17 -26.87
C ALA A 52 3.86 6.61 -26.82
N ALA A 53 3.02 6.01 -25.97
CA ALA A 53 1.60 6.40 -25.86
C ALA A 53 1.33 7.21 -24.59
N ASN A 54 0.50 8.25 -24.72
CA ASN A 54 -0.13 8.89 -23.58
C ASN A 54 -1.31 8.03 -23.13
N ILE A 55 -1.22 7.43 -21.95
CA ILE A 55 -2.27 6.58 -21.40
C ILE A 55 -2.98 7.35 -20.27
N SER A 56 -4.30 7.38 -20.33
CA SER A 56 -5.15 7.90 -19.25
C SER A 56 -5.95 6.74 -18.64
N ILE A 57 -6.01 6.67 -17.32
CA ILE A 57 -6.73 5.63 -16.59
C ILE A 57 -7.76 6.31 -15.70
N GLU A 58 -9.01 5.90 -15.83
CA GLU A 58 -10.12 6.39 -15.01
C GLU A 58 -10.57 5.26 -14.08
N VAL A 59 -10.60 5.51 -12.77
CA VAL A 59 -10.97 4.51 -11.75
C VAL A 59 -12.25 4.97 -11.08
N ASN A 60 -13.33 4.21 -11.23
CA ASN A 60 -14.64 4.54 -10.65
C ASN A 60 -14.96 3.59 -9.49
N ILE A 61 -15.02 4.13 -8.28
CA ILE A 61 -15.27 3.34 -7.06
C ILE A 61 -16.59 3.80 -6.43
N GLU A 62 -17.58 2.90 -6.38
CA GLU A 62 -18.87 3.16 -5.75
C GLU A 62 -18.89 2.70 -4.29
N VAL A 63 -19.09 3.66 -3.39
CA VAL A 63 -19.03 3.42 -1.96
C VAL A 63 -20.40 3.64 -1.32
N THR A 64 -20.89 2.63 -0.62
CA THR A 64 -22.19 2.65 0.06
C THR A 64 -22.16 3.39 1.41
N ASP A 65 -21.00 3.45 2.06
CA ASP A 65 -20.73 4.18 3.30
C ASP A 65 -19.40 4.95 3.16
N ALA A 66 -19.51 6.20 2.72
CA ALA A 66 -18.37 7.02 2.34
C ALA A 66 -17.42 7.30 3.52
N ASP A 67 -17.94 7.46 4.74
CA ASP A 67 -17.14 7.81 5.91
C ASP A 67 -16.35 6.61 6.45
N ASN A 68 -16.97 5.44 6.51
CA ASN A 68 -16.29 4.21 6.88
C ASN A 68 -15.24 3.82 5.82
N ALA A 69 -15.57 3.94 4.53
CA ALA A 69 -14.61 3.67 3.47
C ALA A 69 -13.43 4.63 3.50
N ARG A 70 -13.67 5.94 3.70
CA ARG A 70 -12.58 6.93 3.88
C ARG A 70 -11.64 6.53 5.01
N LEU A 71 -12.19 6.14 6.16
CA LEU A 71 -11.38 5.71 7.31
C LEU A 71 -10.58 4.44 7.02
N GLN A 72 -11.17 3.45 6.35
CA GLN A 72 -10.49 2.19 6.01
C GLN A 72 -9.43 2.38 4.91
N ILE A 73 -9.74 3.17 3.89
CA ILE A 73 -8.84 3.50 2.77
C ILE A 73 -7.65 4.29 3.30
N ALA A 74 -7.87 5.34 4.09
CA ALA A 74 -6.79 6.11 4.71
C ALA A 74 -5.85 5.23 5.55
N LYS A 75 -6.41 4.31 6.36
CA LYS A 75 -5.62 3.37 7.15
C LYS A 75 -4.81 2.38 6.30
N LYS A 76 -5.38 1.85 5.21
CA LYS A 76 -4.69 0.87 4.33
C LYS A 76 -3.64 1.55 3.43
N ILE A 77 -3.98 2.66 2.79
CA ILE A 77 -3.09 3.40 1.88
C ILE A 77 -1.89 3.95 2.66
N ASN A 78 -2.11 4.62 3.81
CA ASN A 78 -1.01 5.24 4.55
C ASN A 78 0.00 4.22 5.10
N LYS A 79 -0.47 3.02 5.49
CA LYS A 79 0.40 1.94 6.00
C LYS A 79 1.27 1.34 4.89
N GLN A 80 0.70 1.10 3.71
CA GLN A 80 1.43 0.55 2.57
C GLN A 80 2.34 1.60 1.93
N GLN A 81 1.91 2.87 1.90
CA GLN A 81 2.69 3.98 1.35
C GLN A 81 3.94 4.30 2.19
N PHE A 82 3.83 4.35 3.53
CA PHE A 82 5.00 4.53 4.39
C PHE A 82 6.01 3.39 4.20
N ALA A 83 5.53 2.15 4.19
CA ALA A 83 6.39 0.98 3.99
C ALA A 83 7.10 0.99 2.63
N LEU A 84 6.39 1.41 1.57
CA LEU A 84 6.93 1.51 0.21
C LEU A 84 7.94 2.67 0.08
N GLN A 85 7.64 3.83 0.68
CA GLN A 85 8.51 5.01 0.67
C GLN A 85 9.81 4.77 1.42
N GLU A 86 9.75 4.11 2.57
CA GLU A 86 10.90 3.82 3.43
C GLU A 86 11.58 2.48 3.09
N ASN A 87 11.13 1.80 2.04
CA ASN A 87 11.68 0.52 1.56
C ASN A 87 11.80 -0.54 2.67
N LEU A 88 10.79 -0.61 3.54
CA LEU A 88 10.73 -1.58 4.64
C LEU A 88 10.31 -2.95 4.10
N SER A 89 10.98 -4.00 4.59
CA SER A 89 10.57 -5.38 4.33
C SER A 89 9.29 -5.71 5.09
N LEU A 90 8.58 -6.76 4.66
CA LEU A 90 7.36 -7.24 5.33
C LEU A 90 7.57 -7.45 6.83
N ARG A 91 8.72 -8.02 7.21
CA ARG A 91 9.04 -8.28 8.62
C ARG A 91 9.32 -7.01 9.42
N GLU A 92 9.97 -6.03 8.80
CA GLU A 92 10.20 -4.71 9.42
C GLU A 92 8.88 -3.95 9.61
N ILE A 93 7.91 -4.10 8.71
CA ILE A 93 6.56 -3.52 8.85
C ILE A 93 5.83 -4.13 10.05
N GLU A 94 5.92 -5.45 10.24
CA GLU A 94 5.33 -6.14 11.40
C GLU A 94 5.95 -5.64 12.72
N VAL A 95 7.28 -5.58 12.77
CA VAL A 95 8.03 -5.06 13.93
C VAL A 95 7.67 -3.60 14.21
N LEU A 96 7.65 -2.74 13.18
CA LEU A 96 7.24 -1.35 13.30
C LEU A 96 5.82 -1.22 13.86
N GLY A 97 4.88 -2.02 13.37
CA GLY A 97 3.49 -2.02 13.84
C GLY A 97 3.36 -2.36 15.32
N LEU A 98 4.23 -3.25 15.85
CA LEU A 98 4.25 -3.58 17.27
C LEU A 98 4.97 -2.50 18.10
N ILE A 99 5.99 -1.82 17.55
CA ILE A 99 6.61 -0.65 18.20
C ILE A 99 5.58 0.46 18.39
N MET A 100 4.75 0.73 17.37
CA MET A 100 3.69 1.76 17.45
C MET A 100 2.60 1.41 18.47
N GLN A 101 2.44 0.13 18.80
CA GLN A 101 1.54 -0.33 19.86
C GLN A 101 2.19 -0.29 21.26
N GLY A 102 3.45 0.12 21.37
CA GLY A 102 4.16 0.24 22.64
C GLY A 102 4.81 -1.04 23.16
N TYR A 103 4.89 -2.10 22.35
CA TYR A 103 5.52 -3.35 22.79
C TYR A 103 7.04 -3.23 22.92
N THR A 104 7.58 -3.88 23.94
CA THR A 104 9.03 -4.04 24.17
C THR A 104 9.64 -5.04 23.18
N ASN A 105 10.97 -5.01 23.02
CA ASN A 105 11.66 -5.97 22.16
C ASN A 105 11.39 -7.43 22.52
N GLN A 106 11.22 -7.72 23.81
CA GLN A 106 10.93 -9.07 24.28
C GLN A 106 9.52 -9.49 23.89
N GLU A 107 8.52 -8.64 24.14
CA GLU A 107 7.13 -8.94 23.74
C GLU A 107 6.97 -9.06 22.23
N ILE A 108 7.71 -8.26 21.46
CA ILE A 108 7.76 -8.36 20.00
C ILE A 108 8.36 -9.71 19.59
N ALA A 109 9.48 -10.12 20.21
CA ALA A 109 10.12 -11.40 19.95
C ALA A 109 9.17 -12.57 20.22
N ASP A 110 8.46 -12.52 21.34
CA ASP A 110 7.49 -13.54 21.75
C ASP A 110 6.30 -13.61 20.77
N LYS A 111 5.71 -12.47 20.39
CA LYS A 111 4.58 -12.41 19.44
C LYS A 111 4.95 -12.89 18.04
N LEU A 112 6.19 -12.61 17.64
CA LEU A 112 6.67 -12.89 16.30
C LEU A 112 7.42 -14.23 16.20
N PHE A 113 7.55 -14.96 17.31
CA PHE A 113 8.26 -16.24 17.43
C PHE A 113 9.69 -16.17 16.90
N VAL A 114 10.43 -15.11 17.27
CA VAL A 114 11.84 -14.90 16.90
C VAL A 114 12.67 -14.52 18.11
N SER A 115 14.00 -14.51 17.96
CA SER A 115 14.87 -14.10 19.07
C SER A 115 14.81 -12.59 19.33
N TYR A 116 15.11 -12.19 20.57
CA TYR A 116 15.29 -10.79 20.96
C TYR A 116 16.32 -10.05 20.07
N GLU A 117 17.42 -10.72 19.70
CA GLU A 117 18.45 -10.14 18.84
C GLU A 117 17.98 -9.97 17.39
N THR A 118 17.11 -10.85 16.91
CA THR A 118 16.44 -10.70 15.61
C THR A 118 15.58 -9.43 15.61
N VAL A 119 14.81 -9.18 16.67
CA VAL A 119 14.01 -7.95 16.79
C VAL A 119 14.90 -6.70 16.85
N LYS A 120 16.01 -6.73 17.60
CA LYS A 120 16.98 -5.62 17.61
C LYS A 120 17.55 -5.33 16.23
N SER A 121 17.85 -6.38 15.47
CA SER A 121 18.35 -6.24 14.10
C SER A 121 17.31 -5.59 13.19
N HIS A 122 16.05 -6.03 13.22
CA HIS A 122 14.97 -5.38 12.50
C HIS A 122 14.78 -3.91 12.92
N ARG A 123 14.82 -3.60 14.21
CA ARG A 123 14.72 -2.21 14.70
C ARG A 123 15.86 -1.34 14.20
N LYS A 124 17.09 -1.83 14.21
CA LYS A 124 18.25 -1.12 13.67
C LYS A 124 18.06 -0.82 12.18
N ASN A 125 17.61 -1.79 11.41
CA ASN A 125 17.37 -1.60 9.98
C ASN A 125 16.22 -0.62 9.71
N ILE A 126 15.14 -0.67 10.49
CA ILE A 126 14.04 0.30 10.39
C ILE A 126 14.57 1.72 10.63
N LEU A 127 15.31 1.95 11.73
CA LEU A 127 15.89 3.25 12.05
C LEU A 127 16.80 3.76 10.94
N GLN A 128 17.64 2.88 10.39
CA GLN A 128 18.52 3.22 9.27
C GLN A 128 17.74 3.61 8.01
N LYS A 129 16.72 2.81 7.65
CA LYS A 129 15.92 3.03 6.45
C LYS A 129 15.07 4.29 6.53
N THR A 130 14.52 4.59 7.70
CA THR A 130 13.74 5.81 7.93
C THR A 130 14.58 7.04 8.26
N GLY A 131 15.92 6.90 8.34
CA GLY A 131 16.81 8.00 8.69
C GLY A 131 16.61 8.53 10.11
N THR A 132 16.04 7.74 11.02
CA THR A 132 15.73 8.16 12.39
C THR A 132 16.73 7.61 13.40
N ASN A 133 17.08 8.43 14.39
CA ASN A 133 18.17 8.11 15.32
C ASN A 133 17.72 7.29 16.55
N ASN A 134 16.42 7.26 16.83
CA ASN A 134 15.87 6.53 17.97
C ASN A 134 14.37 6.25 17.79
N THR A 135 13.79 5.49 18.71
CA THR A 135 12.38 5.08 18.63
C THR A 135 11.42 6.26 18.76
N ALA A 136 11.73 7.29 19.55
CA ALA A 136 10.88 8.47 19.67
C ALA A 136 10.86 9.27 18.35
N ALA A 137 12.03 9.45 17.72
CA ALA A 137 12.16 10.06 16.40
C ALA A 137 11.42 9.24 15.32
N LEU A 138 11.51 7.90 15.38
CA LEU A 138 10.76 7.00 14.50
C LEU A 138 9.24 7.16 14.65
N ILE A 139 8.74 7.26 15.88
CA ILE A 139 7.32 7.48 16.16
C ILE A 139 6.88 8.83 15.61
N ASN A 140 7.63 9.91 15.88
CA ASN A 140 7.31 11.23 15.33
C ASN A 140 7.33 11.25 13.80
N HIS A 141 8.35 10.65 13.18
CA HIS A 141 8.47 10.53 11.72
C HIS A 141 7.29 9.75 11.12
N TYR A 142 6.91 8.64 11.76
CA TYR A 142 5.73 7.88 11.39
C TYR A 142 4.47 8.75 11.47
N HIS A 143 4.25 9.50 12.56
CA HIS A 143 3.08 10.35 12.70
C HIS A 143 3.04 11.50 11.68
N GLN A 144 4.15 12.20 11.46
CA GLN A 144 4.26 13.28 10.48
C GLN A 144 3.98 12.79 9.06
N THR A 145 4.43 11.57 8.74
CA THR A 145 4.23 10.98 7.41
C THR A 145 2.85 10.33 7.25
N PHE A 146 2.23 9.86 8.35
CA PHE A 146 1.00 9.06 8.33
C PHE A 146 -0.28 9.85 8.66
N PHE A 147 -0.21 10.91 9.47
CA PHE A 147 -1.37 11.66 9.99
C PHE A 147 -1.37 13.16 9.64
N ASP A 148 -0.22 13.78 9.34
CA ASP A 148 -0.11 15.24 9.17
C ASP A 148 -0.02 15.72 7.71
N LYS A 149 -0.44 14.92 6.72
CA LYS A 149 -0.62 15.47 5.36
C LYS A 149 -1.96 16.22 5.28
N PRO A 150 -1.97 17.49 4.83
CA PRO A 150 -3.21 18.25 4.63
C PRO A 150 -4.11 17.62 3.56
#